data_AF-S6WA14-F1
#
_entry.id   AF-S6WA14-F1
#
_cell.length_a   1.000
_cell.length_b   1.000
_cell.length_c   1.000
_cell.angle_alpha   90.00
_cell.angle_beta   90.00
_cell.angle_gamma   90.00
#
_symmetry.space_group_name_H-M   'P 1'
#
loop_
_entity.id
_entity.type
_entity.pdbx_description
1 polymer ?
#
loop_
_entity_poly.entity_id
_entity_poly.type
_entity_poly.pdbx_seq_one_letter_code
_entity_poly.pdbx_strand_id
1 'polypeptide(L)'
;MTQTFDIEALIKLRKQTRAISDALKVQASDYLSTLALLIRPQTFFGEYLQGAQRSSGRETQHHFKELKELYDRIASAEPFKLVNELEVPLNLISTTPELFPLEYDMVLSQSGQTIRITSPVRWVVGFNSFDLAQFRRVIKDPNRSSAELYRYVVHYLVLFYCLSKSPGMSRLFEGLRFPVSFERLKDFGDLPFCVISSPVRSELPDESVIRNSTQIAGNTSFEELVGHENILEMNDEIRQRLLLTIEGL
;
A
#
# COMPACT_ATOMS: atom_id res chain seq x y z
N MET A 1 18.10 27.05 -13.03
CA MET A 1 18.90 27.40 -11.85
C MET A 1 19.38 26.09 -11.24
N THR A 2 20.68 25.83 -11.28
CA THR A 2 21.30 24.62 -10.74
C THR A 2 21.20 24.69 -9.22
N GLN A 3 20.35 23.87 -8.59
CA GLN A 3 20.43 23.68 -7.14
C GLN A 3 21.81 23.11 -6.83
N THR A 4 22.63 23.89 -6.12
CA THR A 4 23.89 23.39 -5.58
C THR A 4 23.55 22.29 -4.59
N PHE A 5 24.06 21.09 -4.84
CA PHE A 5 23.83 19.93 -3.97
C PHE A 5 24.47 20.16 -2.59
N ASP A 6 23.65 20.52 -1.60
CA ASP A 6 24.05 20.68 -0.20
C ASP A 6 23.75 19.37 0.56
N ILE A 7 24.83 18.65 0.87
CA ILE A 7 24.77 17.37 1.58
C ILE A 7 24.23 17.55 3.01
N GLU A 8 24.60 18.63 3.70
CA GLU A 8 24.17 18.85 5.09
C GLU A 8 22.68 19.13 5.16
N ALA A 9 22.17 19.96 4.24
CA ALA A 9 20.74 20.21 4.10
C ALA A 9 19.97 18.91 3.80
N LEU A 10 20.47 18.07 2.88
CA LEU A 10 19.85 16.79 2.56
C LEU A 10 19.83 15.83 3.75
N ILE A 11 20.92 15.73 4.51
CA ILE A 11 20.99 14.90 5.72
C ILE A 11 19.98 15.38 6.77
N LYS A 12 19.89 16.70 6.98
CA LYS A 12 18.91 17.29 7.89
C LYS A 12 17.49 16.95 7.47
N LEU A 13 17.16 17.14 6.19
CA LEU A 13 15.84 16.88 5.64
C LEU A 13 15.44 15.39 5.73
N ARG A 14 16.38 14.47 5.50
CA ARG A 14 16.16 13.03 5.70
C ARG A 14 15.86 12.68 7.17
N LYS A 15 16.59 13.27 8.12
CA LYS A 15 16.31 13.06 9.56
C LYS A 15 14.92 13.57 9.93
N GLN A 16 14.53 14.74 9.43
CA GLN A 16 13.20 15.31 9.65
C GLN A 16 12.10 14.44 9.04
N THR A 17 12.29 14.01 7.78
CA THR A 17 11.38 13.12 7.07
C THR A 17 11.14 11.83 7.85
N ARG A 18 12.21 11.20 8.35
CA ARG A 18 12.08 9.98 9.17
C ARG A 18 11.28 10.21 10.44
N ALA A 19 11.55 11.29 11.17
CA ALA A 19 10.80 11.61 12.39
C ALA A 19 9.30 11.85 12.11
N ILE A 20 8.98 12.51 10.99
CA ILE A 20 7.59 12.74 10.54
C ILE A 20 6.94 11.41 10.15
N SER A 21 7.63 10.60 9.34
CA SER A 21 7.20 9.26 8.92
C SER A 21 6.87 8.36 10.11
N ASP A 22 7.77 8.29 11.09
CA ASP A 22 7.59 7.47 12.30
C ASP A 22 6.35 7.93 13.09
N ALA A 23 6.18 9.24 13.29
CA ALA A 23 5.02 9.79 13.99
C ALA A 23 3.70 9.49 13.27
N LEU A 24 3.63 9.72 11.96
CA LEU A 24 2.43 9.47 11.15
C LEU A 24 2.13 7.98 11.02
N LYS A 25 3.17 7.13 10.89
CA LYS A 25 3.01 5.68 10.79
C LYS A 25 2.48 5.10 12.10
N VAL A 26 2.96 5.55 13.25
CA VAL A 26 2.42 5.14 14.56
C VAL A 26 0.93 5.47 14.62
N GLN A 27 0.55 6.71 14.30
CA GLN A 27 -0.85 7.13 14.34
C GLN A 27 -1.74 6.33 13.35
N ALA A 28 -1.29 6.13 12.11
CA ALA A 28 -2.01 5.35 11.11
C ALA A 28 -2.15 3.87 11.52
N SER A 29 -1.10 3.29 12.12
CA SER A 29 -1.11 1.92 12.63
C SER A 29 -2.07 1.75 13.81
N ASP A 30 -2.13 2.73 14.71
CA ASP A 30 -3.05 2.72 15.84
C ASP A 30 -4.51 2.75 15.35
N TYR A 31 -4.83 3.60 14.36
CA TYR A 31 -6.15 3.61 13.73
C TYR A 31 -6.46 2.29 13.02
N LEU A 32 -5.52 1.76 12.23
CA LEU A 32 -5.71 0.48 11.54
C LEU A 32 -5.94 -0.67 12.53
N SER A 33 -5.18 -0.72 13.62
CA SER A 33 -5.33 -1.76 14.65
C SER A 33 -6.69 -1.66 15.36
N THR A 34 -7.13 -0.44 15.65
CA THR A 34 -8.45 -0.17 16.26
C THR A 34 -9.58 -0.63 15.34
N LEU A 35 -9.43 -0.41 14.02
CA LEU A 35 -10.42 -0.75 13.01
C LEU A 35 -10.25 -2.17 12.44
N ALA A 36 -9.21 -2.92 12.83
CA ALA A 36 -8.87 -4.22 12.27
C ALA A 36 -10.01 -5.23 12.39
N LEU A 37 -10.77 -5.16 13.48
CA LEU A 37 -11.92 -6.05 13.71
C LEU A 37 -13.09 -5.81 12.74
N LEU A 38 -13.09 -4.72 11.97
CA LEU A 38 -14.07 -4.47 10.93
C LEU A 38 -13.59 -4.97 9.56
N ILE A 39 -12.29 -5.26 9.41
CA ILE A 39 -11.68 -5.85 8.21
C ILE A 39 -11.67 -7.37 8.36
N ARG A 40 -12.87 -7.99 8.35
CA ARG A 40 -13.03 -9.43 8.59
C ARG A 40 -13.46 -10.16 7.32
N PRO A 41 -12.58 -11.00 6.73
CA PRO A 41 -12.93 -11.88 5.61
C PRO A 41 -14.13 -12.78 5.91
N GLN A 42 -14.32 -13.17 7.18
CA GLN A 42 -15.39 -14.08 7.62
C GLN A 42 -16.78 -13.53 7.29
N THR A 43 -16.98 -12.22 7.37
CA THR A 43 -18.25 -11.56 7.08
C THR A 43 -18.66 -11.74 5.62
N PHE A 44 -17.71 -11.79 4.70
CA PHE A 44 -17.97 -11.89 3.26
C PHE A 44 -17.95 -13.33 2.76
N PHE A 45 -17.00 -14.14 3.23
CA PHE A 45 -16.69 -15.43 2.63
C PHE A 45 -17.22 -16.63 3.43
N GLY A 46 -17.64 -16.45 4.70
CA GLY A 46 -18.31 -17.49 5.48
C GLY A 46 -17.69 -18.87 5.32
N GLU A 47 -18.48 -19.84 4.83
CA GLU A 47 -18.09 -21.24 4.64
C GLU A 47 -16.93 -21.49 3.65
N TYR A 48 -16.59 -20.50 2.82
CA TYR A 48 -15.44 -20.57 1.92
C TYR A 48 -14.11 -20.30 2.63
N LEU A 49 -14.11 -19.95 3.92
CA LEU A 49 -12.88 -19.85 4.73
C LEU A 49 -12.66 -21.09 5.57
N GLN A 50 -11.39 -21.46 5.76
CA GLN A 50 -11.04 -22.60 6.59
C GLN A 50 -11.46 -22.35 8.05
N GLY A 51 -12.19 -23.30 8.64
CA GLY A 51 -12.64 -23.24 10.03
C GLY A 51 -13.84 -22.33 10.30
N ALA A 52 -14.43 -21.71 9.27
CA ALA A 52 -15.67 -20.95 9.43
C ALA A 52 -16.89 -21.86 9.63
N GLN A 53 -17.88 -21.37 10.38
CA GLN A 53 -19.16 -22.06 10.49
C GLN A 53 -19.88 -22.07 9.14
N ARG A 54 -20.53 -23.19 8.81
CA ARG A 54 -21.33 -23.29 7.59
C ARG A 54 -22.52 -22.34 7.66
N SER A 55 -22.44 -21.26 6.90
CA SER A 55 -23.54 -20.36 6.64
C SER A 55 -23.71 -20.25 5.12
N SER A 56 -24.68 -20.99 4.59
CA SER A 56 -24.99 -21.04 3.17
C SER A 56 -25.90 -19.88 2.77
N GLY A 57 -25.37 -18.65 2.87
CA GLY A 57 -26.03 -17.43 2.44
C GLY A 57 -25.81 -17.15 0.96
N ARG A 58 -26.87 -16.75 0.23
CA ARG A 58 -26.77 -16.33 -1.19
C ARG A 58 -25.76 -15.20 -1.40
N GLU A 59 -25.63 -14.29 -0.43
CA GLU A 59 -24.67 -13.19 -0.46
C GLU A 59 -23.22 -13.68 -0.35
N THR A 60 -22.94 -14.66 0.52
CA THR A 60 -21.62 -15.28 0.67
C THR A 60 -21.16 -15.94 -0.64
N GLN A 61 -22.06 -16.65 -1.33
CA GLN A 61 -21.79 -17.24 -2.64
C GLN A 61 -21.48 -16.18 -3.69
N HIS A 62 -22.22 -15.06 -3.67
CA HIS A 62 -21.98 -13.94 -4.59
C HIS A 62 -20.62 -13.30 -4.36
N HIS A 63 -20.26 -13.01 -3.10
CA HIS A 63 -18.96 -12.44 -2.76
C HIS A 63 -17.80 -13.35 -3.15
N PHE A 64 -17.91 -14.65 -2.87
CA PHE A 64 -16.89 -15.61 -3.24
C PHE A 64 -16.73 -15.73 -4.77
N LYS A 65 -17.84 -15.70 -5.53
CA LYS A 65 -17.80 -15.70 -6.99
C LYS A 65 -17.04 -14.48 -7.53
N GLU A 66 -17.33 -13.28 -7.03
CA GLU A 66 -16.60 -12.07 -7.44
C GLU A 66 -15.11 -12.15 -7.10
N LEU A 67 -14.75 -12.67 -5.92
CA LEU A 67 -13.35 -12.89 -5.54
C LEU A 67 -12.66 -13.88 -6.50
N LYS A 68 -13.33 -14.99 -6.84
CA LYS A 68 -12.81 -15.99 -7.79
C LYS A 68 -12.56 -15.36 -9.17
N GLU A 69 -13.51 -14.58 -9.69
CA GLU A 69 -13.34 -13.88 -10.97
C GLU A 69 -12.17 -12.87 -10.94
N LEU A 70 -11.97 -12.17 -9.82
CA LEU A 70 -10.80 -11.30 -9.62
C LEU A 70 -9.50 -12.11 -9.60
N TYR A 71 -9.47 -13.21 -8.85
CA TYR A 71 -8.30 -14.09 -8.75
C TYR A 71 -7.95 -14.69 -10.12
N ASP A 72 -8.89 -15.32 -10.83
CA ASP A 72 -8.63 -16.00 -12.10
C ASP A 72 -8.03 -15.04 -13.15
N ARG A 73 -8.51 -13.79 -13.18
CA ARG A 73 -7.99 -12.72 -14.04
C ARG A 73 -6.57 -12.28 -13.67
N ILE A 74 -6.28 -12.11 -12.38
CA ILE A 74 -5.01 -11.54 -11.91
C ILE A 74 -3.93 -12.63 -11.80
N ALA A 75 -4.25 -13.77 -11.21
CA ALA A 75 -3.31 -14.85 -10.91
C ALA A 75 -2.71 -15.46 -12.18
N SER A 76 -3.48 -15.58 -13.26
CA SER A 76 -2.99 -16.12 -14.54
C SER A 76 -2.14 -15.13 -15.35
N ALA A 77 -2.26 -13.83 -15.08
CA ALA A 77 -1.53 -12.78 -15.79
C ALA A 77 -0.09 -12.59 -15.28
N GLU A 78 0.74 -11.90 -16.06
CA GLU A 78 2.04 -11.41 -15.58
C GLU A 78 1.83 -10.42 -14.41
N PRO A 79 2.66 -10.48 -13.34
CA PRO A 79 3.88 -11.29 -13.21
C PRO A 79 3.67 -12.65 -12.53
N PHE A 80 2.43 -13.06 -12.24
CA PHE A 80 2.13 -14.18 -11.35
C PHE A 80 2.11 -15.53 -12.06
N LYS A 81 1.45 -15.64 -13.22
CA LYS A 81 1.35 -16.87 -14.03
C LYS A 81 1.00 -18.13 -13.21
N LEU A 82 0.14 -17.98 -12.21
CA LEU A 82 -0.39 -19.08 -11.42
C LEU A 82 -1.43 -19.84 -12.28
N VAL A 83 -1.29 -21.16 -12.34
CA VAL A 83 -2.19 -22.04 -13.10
C VAL A 83 -3.28 -22.64 -12.19
N ASN A 84 -3.11 -22.52 -10.89
CA ASN A 84 -3.99 -23.12 -9.90
C ASN A 84 -5.28 -22.29 -9.77
N GLU A 85 -6.42 -22.96 -9.74
CA GLU A 85 -7.68 -22.36 -9.31
C GLU A 85 -7.60 -21.94 -7.83
N LEU A 86 -8.49 -21.03 -7.44
CA LEU A 86 -8.66 -20.62 -6.06
C LEU A 86 -9.08 -21.82 -5.19
N GLU A 87 -8.28 -22.15 -4.18
CA GLU A 87 -8.52 -23.26 -3.26
C GLU A 87 -9.76 -23.00 -2.40
N VAL A 88 -10.55 -24.06 -2.16
CA VAL A 88 -11.73 -24.01 -1.28
C VAL A 88 -11.65 -25.16 -0.26
N PRO A 89 -11.68 -24.86 1.06
CA PRO A 89 -11.77 -23.52 1.65
C PRO A 89 -10.47 -22.72 1.53
N LEU A 90 -10.58 -21.40 1.47
CA LEU A 90 -9.46 -20.47 1.53
C LEU A 90 -8.74 -20.61 2.87
N ASN A 91 -7.44 -20.89 2.81
CA ASN A 91 -6.58 -20.89 3.98
C ASN A 91 -5.92 -19.51 4.15
N LEU A 92 -6.54 -18.68 4.99
CA LEU A 92 -6.01 -17.38 5.37
C LEU A 92 -5.26 -17.48 6.70
N ILE A 93 -4.02 -17.01 6.72
CA ILE A 93 -3.17 -16.95 7.91
C ILE A 93 -2.83 -15.51 8.23
N SER A 94 -2.54 -15.24 9.50
CA SER A 94 -2.03 -13.94 9.96
C SER A 94 -2.88 -12.74 9.52
N THR A 95 -4.21 -12.86 9.51
CA THR A 95 -5.16 -11.85 8.96
C THR A 95 -5.27 -10.55 9.77
N THR A 96 -4.28 -10.22 10.60
CA THR A 96 -4.18 -8.92 11.28
C THR A 96 -3.61 -7.91 10.28
N PRO A 97 -4.35 -6.84 9.92
CA PRO A 97 -3.85 -5.82 9.01
C PRO A 97 -2.64 -5.07 9.58
N GLU A 98 -1.68 -4.73 8.73
CA GLU A 98 -0.45 -4.02 9.04
C GLU A 98 -0.06 -3.07 7.90
N LEU A 99 0.74 -2.04 8.22
CA LEU A 99 1.24 -1.04 7.27
C LEU A 99 2.67 -1.33 6.81
N PHE A 100 2.81 -1.62 5.52
CA PHE A 100 4.09 -1.79 4.84
C PHE A 100 4.43 -0.52 4.04
N PRO A 101 5.69 -0.07 4.00
CA PRO A 101 6.08 1.09 3.20
C PRO A 101 5.68 0.92 1.72
N LEU A 102 5.09 1.96 1.13
CA LEU A 102 4.86 1.97 -0.30
C LEU A 102 6.19 2.19 -1.02
N GLU A 103 6.49 1.32 -1.98
CA GLU A 103 7.75 1.36 -2.72
C GLU A 103 7.53 1.16 -4.23
N TYR A 104 8.26 1.93 -5.04
CA TYR A 104 8.20 1.87 -6.50
C TYR A 104 9.57 2.09 -7.14
N ASP A 105 9.72 1.69 -8.40
CA ASP A 105 10.95 1.93 -9.16
C ASP A 105 10.85 3.24 -9.95
N MET A 106 11.92 4.03 -9.89
CA MET A 106 12.16 5.19 -10.74
C MET A 106 13.40 4.95 -11.58
N VAL A 107 13.33 5.20 -12.89
CA VAL A 107 14.48 5.10 -13.80
C VAL A 107 15.04 6.50 -14.00
N LEU A 108 16.31 6.71 -13.62
CA LEU A 108 16.99 7.99 -13.80
C LEU A 108 17.22 8.25 -15.30
N SER A 109 16.74 9.40 -15.78
CA SER A 109 16.79 9.77 -17.20
C SER A 109 18.19 9.76 -17.80
N GLN A 110 19.20 10.21 -17.04
CA GLN A 110 20.57 10.39 -17.55
C GLN A 110 21.42 9.12 -17.53
N SER A 111 21.18 8.20 -16.59
CA SER A 111 22.01 6.99 -16.43
C SER A 111 21.28 5.70 -16.80
N GLY A 112 19.95 5.72 -16.95
CA GLY A 112 19.12 4.52 -17.08
C GLY A 112 19.10 3.65 -15.82
N GLN A 113 19.73 4.11 -14.74
CA GLN A 113 19.79 3.37 -13.48
C GLN A 113 18.41 3.37 -12.82
N THR A 114 17.98 2.19 -12.38
CA THR A 114 16.75 2.06 -11.59
C THR A 114 17.04 2.28 -10.11
N ILE A 115 16.33 3.21 -9.50
CA ILE A 115 16.38 3.53 -8.07
C ILE A 115 15.04 3.14 -7.44
N ARG A 116 15.09 2.41 -6.34
CA ARG A 116 13.94 2.08 -5.51
C ARG A 116 13.57 3.29 -4.68
N ILE A 117 12.36 3.79 -4.85
CA ILE A 117 11.81 4.88 -4.06
C ILE A 117 10.90 4.32 -2.98
N THR A 118 11.07 4.79 -1.75
CA THR A 118 10.18 4.51 -0.62
C THR A 118 9.43 5.78 -0.24
N SER A 119 8.11 5.68 -0.12
CA SER A 119 7.29 6.79 0.37
C SER A 119 7.27 6.80 1.91
N PRO A 120 7.59 7.92 2.56
CA PRO A 120 7.55 8.06 4.02
C PRO A 120 6.13 8.30 4.56
N VAL A 121 5.17 8.64 3.69
CA VAL A 121 3.83 9.10 4.07
C VAL A 121 2.71 8.27 3.43
N ARG A 122 3.06 7.15 2.80
CA ARG A 122 2.12 6.24 2.15
C ARG A 122 2.49 4.81 2.45
N TRP A 123 1.51 4.02 2.81
CA TRP A 123 1.71 2.63 3.22
C TRP A 123 0.72 1.72 2.52
N VAL A 124 1.21 0.59 2.04
CA VAL A 124 0.37 -0.51 1.58
C VAL A 124 -0.16 -1.24 2.80
N VAL A 125 -1.47 -1.43 2.86
CA VAL A 125 -2.09 -2.30 3.85
C VAL A 125 -1.89 -3.74 3.39
N GLY A 126 -1.31 -4.57 4.25
CA GLY A 126 -1.22 -6.02 4.06
C GLY A 126 -1.63 -6.75 5.32
N PHE A 127 -1.65 -8.07 5.29
CA PHE A 127 -1.76 -8.87 6.49
C PHE A 127 -0.37 -9.09 7.11
N ASN A 128 -0.30 -9.25 8.43
CA ASN A 128 0.95 -9.57 9.13
C ASN A 128 1.62 -10.77 8.45
N SER A 129 2.95 -10.75 8.33
CA SER A 129 3.75 -11.75 7.61
C SER A 129 3.63 -11.72 6.08
N PHE A 130 2.82 -10.84 5.51
CA PHE A 130 2.70 -10.63 4.06
C PHE A 130 3.36 -9.31 3.61
N ASP A 131 4.59 -9.08 4.06
CA ASP A 131 5.37 -7.89 3.72
C ASP A 131 5.52 -7.67 2.20
N LEU A 132 5.35 -6.42 1.77
CA LEU A 132 5.38 -6.02 0.37
C LEU A 132 6.77 -6.23 -0.27
N ALA A 133 7.84 -5.95 0.48
CA ALA A 133 9.20 -6.10 -0.03
C ALA A 133 9.58 -7.58 -0.20
N GLN A 134 9.13 -8.46 0.70
CA GLN A 134 9.24 -9.91 0.53
C GLN A 134 8.39 -10.39 -0.66
N PHE A 135 7.16 -9.92 -0.82
CA PHE A 135 6.33 -10.29 -1.97
C PHE A 135 7.01 -9.96 -3.30
N ARG A 136 7.61 -8.77 -3.39
CA ARG A 136 8.40 -8.36 -4.56
C ARG A 136 9.59 -9.29 -4.83
N ARG A 137 10.28 -9.74 -3.77
CA ARG A 137 11.37 -10.70 -3.89
C ARG A 137 10.88 -12.06 -4.41
N VAL A 138 9.75 -12.56 -3.90
CA VAL A 138 9.12 -13.80 -4.37
C VAL A 138 8.73 -13.70 -5.85
N ILE A 139 8.20 -12.55 -6.30
CA ILE A 139 7.86 -12.36 -7.72
C ILE A 139 9.11 -12.43 -8.61
N LYS A 140 10.20 -11.78 -8.18
CA LYS A 140 11.44 -11.67 -8.96
C LYS A 140 12.32 -12.92 -8.91
N ASP A 141 12.07 -13.86 -7.98
CA ASP A 141 12.82 -15.10 -7.87
C ASP A 141 12.46 -16.09 -9.00
N PRO A 142 13.42 -16.48 -9.86
CA PRO A 142 13.18 -17.47 -10.91
C PRO A 142 12.77 -18.85 -10.39
N ASN A 143 13.14 -19.18 -9.15
CA ASN A 143 12.84 -20.46 -8.49
C ASN A 143 11.72 -20.32 -7.45
N ARG A 144 10.91 -19.26 -7.56
CA ARG A 144 9.83 -18.96 -6.61
C ARG A 144 8.87 -20.14 -6.40
N SER A 145 8.45 -20.31 -5.16
CA SER A 145 7.42 -21.28 -4.81
C SER A 145 6.05 -20.80 -5.27
N SER A 146 5.39 -21.56 -6.15
CA SER A 146 4.02 -21.26 -6.60
C SER A 146 3.04 -21.19 -5.42
N ALA A 147 3.24 -22.01 -4.38
CA ALA A 147 2.40 -22.01 -3.19
C ALA A 147 2.61 -20.76 -2.32
N GLU A 148 3.83 -20.24 -2.25
CA GLU A 148 4.11 -18.96 -1.57
C GLU A 148 3.53 -17.79 -2.36
N LEU A 149 3.76 -17.75 -3.67
CA LEU A 149 3.21 -16.71 -4.54
C LEU A 149 1.69 -16.68 -4.51
N TYR A 150 1.05 -17.85 -4.59
CA TYR A 150 -0.39 -18.03 -4.44
C TYR A 150 -0.89 -17.43 -3.12
N ARG A 151 -0.25 -17.75 -1.99
CA ARG A 151 -0.61 -17.20 -0.69
C ARG A 151 -0.56 -15.68 -0.69
N TYR A 152 0.50 -15.06 -1.20
CA TYR A 152 0.57 -13.60 -1.30
C TYR A 152 -0.58 -13.00 -2.10
N VAL A 153 -0.83 -13.51 -3.31
CA VAL A 153 -1.89 -13.01 -4.20
C VAL A 153 -3.25 -13.11 -3.51
N VAL A 154 -3.58 -14.25 -2.92
CA VAL A 154 -4.87 -14.46 -2.23
C VAL A 154 -5.04 -13.52 -1.04
N HIS A 155 -4.01 -13.36 -0.20
CA HIS A 155 -4.11 -12.53 1.00
C HIS A 155 -4.31 -11.04 0.66
N TYR A 156 -3.58 -10.52 -0.34
CA TYR A 156 -3.78 -9.15 -0.82
C TYR A 156 -5.14 -8.96 -1.50
N LEU A 157 -5.61 -9.92 -2.31
CA LEU A 157 -6.93 -9.85 -2.96
C LEU A 157 -8.07 -9.87 -1.94
N VAL A 158 -7.98 -10.73 -0.92
CA VAL A 158 -8.98 -10.80 0.14
C VAL A 158 -9.03 -9.50 0.93
N LEU A 159 -7.87 -8.94 1.30
CA LEU A 159 -7.79 -7.67 2.00
C LEU A 159 -8.38 -6.53 1.15
N PHE A 160 -8.00 -6.45 -0.12
CA PHE A 160 -8.58 -5.52 -1.09
C PHE A 160 -10.10 -5.65 -1.17
N TYR A 161 -10.61 -6.88 -1.27
CA TYR A 161 -12.04 -7.12 -1.35
C TYR A 161 -12.77 -6.64 -0.10
N CYS A 162 -12.25 -6.95 1.09
CA CYS A 162 -12.84 -6.52 2.36
C CYS A 162 -12.93 -5.00 2.48
N LEU A 163 -11.86 -4.29 2.09
CA LEU A 163 -11.82 -2.83 2.15
C LEU A 163 -12.67 -2.17 1.06
N SER A 164 -12.65 -2.69 -0.17
CA SER A 164 -13.43 -2.14 -1.30
C SER A 164 -14.94 -2.32 -1.12
N LYS A 165 -15.39 -3.39 -0.45
CA LYS A 165 -16.80 -3.61 -0.12
C LYS A 165 -17.26 -2.92 1.16
N SER A 166 -16.37 -2.20 1.85
CA SER A 166 -16.67 -1.52 3.12
C SER A 166 -16.51 0.01 2.99
N PRO A 167 -17.40 0.72 2.26
CA PRO A 167 -17.24 2.15 2.00
C PRO A 167 -17.27 3.02 3.27
N GLY A 168 -17.87 2.52 4.36
CA GLY A 168 -17.79 3.16 5.67
C GLY A 168 -16.36 3.22 6.21
N MET A 169 -15.54 2.23 5.91
CA MET A 169 -14.13 2.18 6.33
C MET A 169 -13.32 3.28 5.66
N SER A 170 -13.44 3.43 4.34
CA SER A 170 -12.76 4.50 3.60
C SER A 170 -13.11 5.88 4.13
N ARG A 171 -14.40 6.14 4.42
CA ARG A 171 -14.85 7.42 5.00
C ARG A 171 -14.33 7.66 6.42
N LEU A 172 -14.22 6.62 7.24
CA LEU A 172 -13.66 6.75 8.58
C LEU A 172 -12.18 7.14 8.51
N PHE A 173 -11.40 6.45 7.67
CA PHE A 173 -9.99 6.76 7.45
C PHE A 173 -9.77 8.16 6.86
N GLU A 174 -10.59 8.57 5.90
CA GLU A 174 -10.62 9.95 5.37
C GLU A 174 -10.92 10.98 6.48
N GLY A 175 -11.92 10.72 7.32
CA GLY A 175 -12.24 11.55 8.48
C GLY A 175 -11.11 11.62 9.52
N LEU A 176 -10.31 10.56 9.64
CA LEU A 176 -9.09 10.49 10.46
C LEU A 176 -7.87 11.10 9.76
N ARG A 177 -8.02 11.67 8.56
CA ARG A 177 -6.97 12.28 7.72
C ARG A 177 -5.98 11.28 7.12
N PHE A 178 -6.32 10.00 7.08
CA PHE A 178 -5.51 8.93 6.51
C PHE A 178 -6.25 8.21 5.36
N PRO A 179 -6.57 8.90 4.25
CA PRO A 179 -7.44 8.36 3.22
C PRO A 179 -6.92 7.04 2.64
N VAL A 180 -7.86 6.13 2.36
CA VAL A 180 -7.60 4.85 1.69
C VAL A 180 -7.82 5.00 0.19
N SER A 181 -6.79 4.72 -0.61
CA SER A 181 -6.85 4.58 -2.06
C SER A 181 -6.64 3.12 -2.48
N PHE A 182 -7.02 2.82 -3.72
CA PHE A 182 -6.73 1.52 -4.35
C PHE A 182 -5.82 1.73 -5.56
N GLU A 183 -4.65 1.12 -5.54
CA GLU A 183 -3.59 1.40 -6.50
C GLU A 183 -3.01 0.13 -7.10
N ARG A 184 -2.55 0.23 -8.35
CA ARG A 184 -1.80 -0.84 -9.02
C ARG A 184 -0.33 -0.45 -9.02
N LEU A 185 0.48 -1.32 -8.43
CA LEU A 185 1.92 -1.12 -8.36
C LEU A 185 2.57 -1.83 -9.56
N LYS A 186 3.45 -1.12 -10.27
CA LYS A 186 4.06 -1.57 -11.53
C LYS A 186 4.68 -2.98 -11.45
N ASP A 187 5.28 -3.32 -10.31
CA ASP A 187 5.96 -4.60 -10.08
C ASP A 187 4.99 -5.80 -9.90
N PHE A 188 3.67 -5.55 -9.80
CA PHE A 188 2.67 -6.52 -9.36
C PHE A 188 1.50 -6.67 -10.36
N GLY A 189 1.69 -6.21 -11.60
CA GLY A 189 0.68 -6.32 -12.66
C GLY A 189 -0.63 -5.61 -12.29
N ASP A 190 -1.76 -6.29 -12.49
CA ASP A 190 -3.10 -5.75 -12.23
C ASP A 190 -3.60 -5.98 -10.80
N LEU A 191 -2.76 -6.50 -9.89
CA LEU A 191 -3.13 -6.71 -8.49
C LEU A 191 -3.43 -5.36 -7.81
N PRO A 192 -4.64 -5.14 -7.29
CA PRO A 192 -4.96 -3.92 -6.57
C PRO A 192 -4.46 -3.98 -5.12
N PHE A 193 -3.81 -2.92 -4.68
CA PHE A 193 -3.36 -2.73 -3.31
C PHE A 193 -4.21 -1.66 -2.63
N CYS A 194 -4.50 -1.87 -1.35
CA CYS A 194 -5.02 -0.82 -0.49
C CYS A 194 -3.86 0.03 0.01
N VAL A 195 -3.91 1.33 -0.21
CA VAL A 195 -2.89 2.27 0.23
C VAL A 195 -3.52 3.26 1.19
N ILE A 196 -2.93 3.40 2.38
CA ILE A 196 -3.25 4.47 3.32
C ILE A 196 -2.23 5.58 3.09
N SER A 197 -2.72 6.79 2.80
CA SER A 197 -1.89 7.98 2.65
C SER A 197 -2.02 8.88 3.87
N SER A 198 -0.97 9.62 4.21
CA SER A 198 -1.01 10.62 5.28
C SER A 198 -1.57 11.97 4.79
N PRO A 199 -1.91 12.91 5.69
CA PRO A 199 -2.32 14.27 5.32
C PRO A 199 -1.17 15.14 4.81
N VAL A 200 0.08 14.71 5.01
CA VAL A 200 1.28 15.39 4.52
C VAL A 200 1.74 14.73 3.23
N ARG A 201 2.16 15.55 2.27
CA ARG A 201 2.77 15.10 1.01
C ARG A 201 4.27 14.95 1.15
N SER A 202 4.85 14.08 0.34
CA SER A 202 6.28 13.94 0.13
C SER A 202 6.61 14.19 -1.33
N GLU A 203 7.85 14.57 -1.59
CA GLU A 203 8.33 14.85 -2.93
C GLU A 203 9.74 14.31 -3.14
N LEU A 204 10.08 14.09 -4.41
CA LEU A 204 11.43 13.75 -4.81
C LEU A 204 12.19 15.04 -5.16
N PRO A 205 13.44 15.19 -4.72
CA PRO A 205 14.30 16.25 -5.24
C PRO A 205 14.72 15.94 -6.69
N ASP A 206 15.45 16.85 -7.32
CA ASP A 206 15.99 16.65 -8.67
C ASP A 206 16.77 15.32 -8.80
N GLU A 207 16.68 14.67 -9.97
CA GLU A 207 17.38 13.39 -10.23
C GLU A 207 18.89 13.45 -9.97
N SER A 208 19.51 14.63 -10.13
CA SER A 208 20.93 14.86 -9.83
C SER A 208 21.24 14.65 -8.35
N VAL A 209 20.37 15.11 -7.46
CA VAL A 209 20.47 14.96 -6.00
C VAL A 209 20.32 13.49 -5.63
N ILE A 210 19.32 12.81 -6.20
CA ILE A 210 19.06 11.39 -5.96
C ILE A 210 20.28 10.58 -6.38
N ARG A 211 20.75 10.76 -7.62
CA ARG A 211 21.93 10.06 -8.15
C ARG A 211 23.16 10.25 -7.28
N ASN A 212 23.48 11.50 -6.95
CA ASN A 212 24.65 11.82 -6.13
C ASN A 212 24.52 11.15 -4.75
N SER A 213 23.35 11.24 -4.12
CA SER A 213 23.11 10.61 -2.82
C SER A 213 23.23 9.08 -2.87
N THR A 214 22.68 8.43 -3.89
CA THR A 214 22.72 6.97 -4.01
C THR A 214 24.13 6.47 -4.32
N GLN A 215 24.89 7.22 -5.13
CA GLN A 215 26.30 6.92 -5.41
C GLN A 215 27.18 7.05 -4.15
N ILE A 216 26.99 8.11 -3.36
CA ILE A 216 27.70 8.29 -2.09
C ILE A 216 27.34 7.18 -1.10
N ALA A 217 26.07 6.79 -1.02
CA ALA A 217 25.59 5.73 -0.12
C ALA A 217 25.95 4.32 -0.59
N GLY A 218 26.36 4.13 -1.85
CA GLY A 218 26.66 2.82 -2.42
C GLY A 218 25.44 1.91 -2.57
N ASN A 219 24.23 2.46 -2.67
CA ASN A 219 22.99 1.70 -2.82
C ASN A 219 22.12 2.26 -3.95
N THR A 220 21.01 1.58 -4.25
CA THR A 220 20.03 1.98 -5.29
C THR A 220 18.67 2.30 -4.69
N SER A 221 18.66 2.89 -3.50
CA SER A 221 17.43 3.22 -2.78
C SER A 221 17.40 4.68 -2.34
N PHE A 222 16.26 5.32 -2.49
CA PHE A 222 16.03 6.68 -2.04
C PHE A 222 14.66 6.77 -1.34
N GLU A 223 14.56 7.66 -0.36
CA GLU A 223 13.30 7.93 0.35
C GLU A 223 12.82 9.30 -0.12
N GLU A 224 11.54 9.43 -0.47
CA GLU A 224 10.96 10.74 -0.73
C GLU A 224 11.12 11.63 0.50
N LEU A 225 11.10 12.95 0.31
CA LEU A 225 11.39 13.90 1.37
C LEU A 225 10.13 14.66 1.75
N VAL A 226 9.99 14.97 3.03
CA VAL A 226 8.92 15.83 3.55
C VAL A 226 9.53 17.16 3.97
N GLY A 227 9.23 18.19 3.19
CA GLY A 227 9.61 19.57 3.46
C GLY A 227 8.66 20.27 4.42
N HIS A 228 9.10 21.43 4.91
CA HIS A 228 8.30 22.28 5.80
C HIS A 228 7.01 22.76 5.13
N GLU A 229 7.08 23.15 3.85
CA GLU A 229 5.91 23.61 3.10
C GLU A 229 4.85 22.51 2.96
N ASN A 230 5.25 21.24 2.85
CA ASN A 230 4.29 20.13 2.78
C ASN A 230 3.46 19.99 4.07
N ILE A 231 3.96 20.48 5.21
CA ILE A 231 3.24 20.51 6.48
C ILE A 231 2.32 21.73 6.55
N LEU A 232 2.79 22.89 6.11
CA LEU A 232 1.98 24.12 6.08
C LEU A 232 0.80 24.01 5.10
N GLU A 233 0.99 23.30 4.00
CA GLU A 233 0.00 23.05 2.95
C GLU A 233 -0.85 21.79 3.23
N MET A 234 -0.77 21.21 4.43
CA MET A 234 -1.59 20.06 4.82
C MET A 234 -3.06 20.31 4.51
N ASN A 235 -3.68 19.35 3.81
CA ASN A 235 -5.08 19.49 3.46
C ASN A 235 -5.97 19.24 4.69
N ASP A 236 -6.87 20.18 4.98
CA ASP A 236 -7.96 20.00 5.91
C ASP A 236 -9.28 19.98 5.14
N GLU A 237 -9.76 18.78 4.83
CA GLU A 237 -10.98 18.58 4.06
C GLU A 237 -12.23 19.16 4.76
N ILE A 238 -12.24 19.21 6.09
CA ILE A 238 -13.36 19.82 6.81
C ILE A 238 -13.31 21.33 6.60
N ARG A 239 -12.14 21.95 6.79
CA ARG A 239 -11.96 23.37 6.51
C ARG A 239 -12.34 23.71 5.06
N GLN A 240 -11.86 22.94 4.09
CA GLN A 240 -12.19 23.14 2.67
C GLN A 240 -13.69 23.03 2.42
N ARG A 241 -14.35 22.00 2.95
CA ARG A 241 -15.80 21.83 2.81
C ARG A 241 -16.59 22.98 3.44
N LEU A 242 -16.16 23.47 4.60
CA LEU A 242 -16.80 24.61 5.27
C LEU A 242 -16.61 25.89 4.45
N LEU A 243 -15.42 26.13 3.91
CA LEU A 243 -15.14 27.27 3.02
C LEU A 243 -16.03 27.23 1.77
N LEU A 244 -16.10 26.09 1.08
CA LEU A 244 -16.99 25.91 -0.08
C LEU A 244 -18.47 26.19 0.29
N THR A 245 -18.90 25.69 1.45
CA THR A 245 -20.29 25.87 1.91
C THR A 245 -20.66 27.35 2.13
N ILE A 246 -19.74 28.18 2.63
CA ILE A 246 -19.99 29.61 2.85
C ILE A 246 -19.68 30.48 1.62
N GLU A 247 -18.78 30.02 0.75
CA GLU A 247 -18.38 30.72 -0.49
C GLU A 247 -19.33 30.42 -1.66
N GLY A 248 -20.22 29.42 -1.53
CA GLY A 248 -21.28 29.13 -2.50
C GLY A 248 -20.78 28.44 -3.79
N LEU A 249 -19.64 27.74 -3.71
CA LEU A 249 -19.13 26.82 -4.73
C LEU A 249 -19.51 25.37 -4.38
#